data_AF-A0A7C5HQE5-F1
#
_entry.id   AF-A0A7C5HQE5-F1
#
_cell.length_a   1.000
_cell.length_b   1.000
_cell.length_c   1.000
_cell.angle_alpha   90.00
_cell.angle_beta   90.00
_cell.angle_gamma   90.00
#
_symmetry.space_group_name_H-M   'P 1'
#
loop_
_entity.id
_entity.type
_entity.pdbx_description
1 polymer ?
#
loop_
_entity_poly.entity_id
_entity_poly.type
_entity_poly.pdbx_seq_one_letter_code
_entity_poly.pdbx_strand_id
1 'polypeptide(L)'
;TKVNTYAGPEQEYFLIDKKFYSQRPDLVMSGRTLLGALPPKGQQLEDHYFGSIPDRVLAFMQEVEEELYLLGIPAKTRHNEVAPHQFEIAPIFEQANIASDHNLLVMEVMRKVADKSGFALLLFEKPFAGINGSGKHNNWSIGIDGGMNLLDPGDTPESNINFLVFLVAVLKGVLKRSAILRASVASIGNDHRLGANEAPPAVVTVFLGDLLEKVLDAIESGKVDLKTEKQILDLGLGQVPLLNKDYTDRNRTSPFAFTGNKFEFRAVGSTQPISVPNTVLNTLMAEAVDEMNDAIVAKIEGGMSKDDAILAAVREGITATKAVRYPGDNYSEDLQKAAAKRGLPNMKNTPEAVRAWVESDTVAMFVKYGVLTAEEIDSRYNVRIERYVKGIDIEARTLLLMLKTMVIPDSSEYQGDLASSFNNLVAAAESIGLSEDAFRNQAGHLKSLAEDLSQLIELTGILEETIEEMEEQESELDQADFCAARLLPCMDAVREVADKLELQVDRSRWQLPTYSEMLFEH
;
A
#
# COMPACT_ATOMS: atom_id res chain seq x y z
N THR A 1 -36.38 -1.62 7.85
CA THR A 1 -34.98 -1.67 8.32
C THR A 1 -34.09 -1.35 7.14
N LYS A 2 -33.28 -0.29 7.20
CA LYS A 2 -32.24 0.00 6.20
C LYS A 2 -30.91 -0.58 6.68
N VAL A 3 -30.06 -0.96 5.72
CA VAL A 3 -28.67 -1.34 5.93
C VAL A 3 -27.80 -0.16 5.51
N ASN A 4 -26.85 0.24 6.35
CA ASN A 4 -25.86 1.27 6.07
C ASN A 4 -24.45 0.66 6.15
N THR A 5 -23.54 1.20 5.35
CA THR A 5 -22.12 0.84 5.36
C THR A 5 -21.32 1.94 6.04
N TYR A 6 -20.28 1.56 6.74
CA TYR A 6 -19.41 2.45 7.50
C TYR A 6 -17.96 2.26 7.09
N ALA A 7 -17.18 3.34 7.14
CA ALA A 7 -15.76 3.31 6.84
C ALA A 7 -14.97 4.15 7.86
N GLY A 8 -13.79 3.67 8.24
CA GLY A 8 -12.81 4.36 9.07
C GLY A 8 -11.43 4.32 8.40
N PRO A 9 -11.06 5.33 7.60
CA PRO A 9 -9.77 5.38 6.94
C PRO A 9 -8.66 5.82 7.90
N GLU A 10 -7.58 5.04 7.97
CA GLU A 10 -6.33 5.39 8.64
C GLU A 10 -5.40 6.01 7.59
N GLN A 11 -4.99 7.27 7.74
CA GLN A 11 -4.22 7.99 6.73
C GLN A 11 -2.74 8.05 7.12
N GLU A 12 -1.91 7.26 6.46
CA GLU A 12 -0.45 7.37 6.58
C GLU A 12 0.11 8.42 5.61
N TYR A 13 1.25 9.01 5.99
CA TYR A 13 1.95 10.04 5.22
C TYR A 13 3.40 10.20 5.68
N PHE A 14 4.23 10.85 4.85
CA PHE A 14 5.54 11.36 5.25
C PHE A 14 5.52 12.89 5.37
N LEU A 15 6.35 13.42 6.27
CA LEU A 15 6.53 14.87 6.44
C LEU A 15 8.03 15.21 6.44
N ILE A 16 8.49 15.90 5.41
CA ILE A 16 9.90 16.34 5.29
C ILE A 16 10.00 17.85 5.27
N ASP A 17 11.17 18.39 5.60
CA ASP A 17 11.41 19.83 5.49
C ASP A 17 11.26 20.31 4.03
N LYS A 18 10.51 21.40 3.84
CA LYS A 18 10.21 21.95 2.52
C LYS A 18 11.48 22.38 1.76
N LYS A 19 12.56 22.72 2.47
CA LYS A 19 13.87 23.02 1.88
C LYS A 19 14.37 21.84 1.04
N PHE A 20 14.38 20.63 1.60
CA PHE A 20 14.88 19.46 0.88
C PHE A 20 13.94 19.05 -0.25
N TYR A 21 12.63 19.11 -0.01
CA TYR A 21 11.62 18.85 -1.05
C TYR A 21 11.86 19.71 -2.30
N SER A 22 12.09 21.03 -2.12
CA SER A 22 12.30 21.95 -3.24
C SER A 22 13.57 21.70 -4.06
N GLN A 23 14.53 20.97 -3.49
CA GLN A 23 15.81 20.61 -4.13
C GLN A 23 15.75 19.21 -4.78
N ARG A 24 14.57 18.56 -4.77
CA ARG A 24 14.34 17.22 -5.31
C ARG A 24 13.30 17.29 -6.43
N PRO A 25 13.73 17.52 -7.69
CA PRO A 25 12.82 17.62 -8.83
C PRO A 25 11.90 16.40 -8.97
N ASP A 26 12.41 15.21 -8.64
CA ASP A 26 11.63 13.98 -8.59
C ASP A 26 10.51 14.03 -7.54
N LEU A 27 10.80 14.41 -6.29
CA LEU A 27 9.74 14.57 -5.29
C LEU A 27 8.68 15.61 -5.71
N VAL A 28 9.09 16.67 -6.40
CA VAL A 28 8.17 17.72 -6.88
C VAL A 28 7.28 17.21 -8.02
N MET A 29 7.86 16.48 -8.98
CA MET A 29 7.16 16.09 -10.21
C MET A 29 6.41 14.77 -10.09
N SER A 30 6.94 13.81 -9.33
CA SER A 30 6.35 12.46 -9.20
C SER A 30 5.85 12.12 -7.81
N GLY A 31 6.20 12.90 -6.78
CA GLY A 31 5.83 12.60 -5.39
C GLY A 31 6.66 11.49 -4.75
N ARG A 32 7.65 10.94 -5.46
CA ARG A 32 8.62 9.97 -4.93
C ARG A 32 10.03 10.26 -5.42
N THR A 33 11.01 9.78 -4.68
CA THR A 33 12.40 9.82 -5.10
C THR A 33 12.65 8.75 -6.16
N LEU A 34 13.19 9.16 -7.30
CA LEU A 34 13.61 8.28 -8.39
C LEU A 34 15.06 7.81 -8.20
N LEU A 35 15.85 8.60 -7.48
CA LEU A 35 17.23 8.31 -7.07
C LEU A 35 17.39 8.49 -5.54
N GLY A 36 18.37 7.82 -4.96
CA GLY A 36 18.75 8.03 -3.56
C GLY A 36 19.24 6.75 -2.91
N ALA A 37 20.49 6.77 -2.45
CA ALA A 37 21.10 5.69 -1.68
C ALA A 37 20.51 5.60 -0.27
N LEU A 38 20.42 4.36 0.25
CA LEU A 38 19.94 4.14 1.61
C LEU A 38 20.95 4.66 2.65
N PRO A 39 20.47 5.36 3.69
CA PRO A 39 21.31 5.83 4.78
C PRO A 39 21.80 4.65 5.66
N PRO A 40 22.95 4.78 6.36
CA PRO A 40 23.42 3.74 7.27
C PRO A 40 22.40 3.38 8.38
N LYS A 41 21.75 4.40 8.94
CA LYS A 41 20.55 4.24 9.77
C LYS A 41 19.33 4.45 8.88
N GLY A 42 18.52 3.42 8.70
CA GLY A 42 17.19 3.47 8.10
C GLY A 42 16.14 3.21 9.17
N GLN A 43 15.34 2.17 8.98
CA GLN A 43 14.28 1.74 9.91
C GLN A 43 14.61 0.46 10.70
N GLN A 44 15.85 -0.01 10.67
CA GLN A 44 16.23 -1.35 11.17
C GLN A 44 16.05 -1.51 12.68
N LEU A 45 15.93 -0.40 13.43
CA LEU A 45 15.74 -0.42 14.88
C LEU A 45 14.26 -0.46 15.30
N GLU A 46 13.33 -0.26 14.35
CA GLU A 46 11.89 -0.12 14.62
C GLU A 46 11.58 0.91 15.74
N ASP A 47 12.49 1.88 15.94
CA ASP A 47 12.52 2.80 17.08
C ASP A 47 11.61 4.02 16.89
N HIS A 48 11.15 4.24 15.65
CA HIS A 48 10.26 5.35 15.32
C HIS A 48 8.81 5.05 15.74
N TYR A 49 8.35 3.80 15.60
CA TYR A 49 6.97 3.40 15.89
C TYR A 49 6.65 3.61 17.38
N PHE A 50 5.67 4.47 17.67
CA PHE A 50 5.36 4.95 19.03
C PHE A 50 6.54 5.59 19.80
N GLY A 51 7.57 6.05 19.08
CA GLY A 51 8.64 6.88 19.62
C GLY A 51 8.17 8.31 19.94
N SER A 52 9.08 9.15 20.44
CA SER A 52 8.79 10.57 20.65
C SER A 52 8.58 11.29 19.32
N ILE A 53 7.49 12.05 19.21
CA ILE A 53 7.20 12.90 18.04
C ILE A 53 8.01 14.20 18.17
N PRO A 54 8.78 14.63 17.15
CA PRO A 54 9.50 15.91 17.18
C PRO A 54 8.55 17.10 17.37
N ASP A 55 8.96 18.10 18.15
CA ASP A 55 8.10 19.24 18.53
C ASP A 55 7.48 19.97 17.31
N ARG A 56 8.27 20.13 16.24
CA ARG A 56 7.84 20.79 15.00
C ARG A 56 6.74 20.00 14.29
N VAL A 57 6.83 18.67 14.30
CA VAL A 57 5.80 17.77 13.75
C VAL A 57 4.56 17.76 14.64
N LEU A 58 4.75 17.73 15.97
CA LEU A 58 3.64 17.74 16.92
C LEU A 58 2.80 19.02 16.78
N ALA A 59 3.44 20.18 16.58
CA ALA A 59 2.76 21.44 16.31
C ALA A 59 1.92 21.37 15.01
N PHE A 60 2.49 20.80 13.94
CA PHE A 60 1.74 20.53 12.70
C PHE A 60 0.51 19.64 12.96
N MET A 61 0.68 18.53 13.68
CA MET A 61 -0.42 17.60 13.98
C MET A 61 -1.53 18.24 14.83
N GLN A 62 -1.16 19.10 15.78
CA GLN A 62 -2.12 19.84 16.62
C GLN A 62 -2.95 20.83 15.79
N GLU A 63 -2.31 21.57 14.89
CA GLU A 63 -3.01 22.51 14.01
C GLU A 63 -3.91 21.77 13.00
N VAL A 64 -3.46 20.64 12.45
CA VAL A 64 -4.32 19.78 11.60
C VAL A 64 -5.56 19.35 12.39
N GLU A 65 -5.41 18.80 13.59
CA GLU A 65 -6.55 18.36 14.39
C GLU A 65 -7.53 19.48 14.72
N GLU A 66 -7.04 20.68 15.08
CA GLU A 66 -7.89 21.83 15.35
C GLU A 66 -8.75 22.19 14.13
N GLU A 67 -8.14 22.27 12.94
CA GLU A 67 -8.85 22.54 11.69
C GLU A 67 -9.85 21.44 11.33
N LEU A 68 -9.49 20.17 11.56
CA LEU A 68 -10.40 19.04 11.34
C LEU A 68 -11.63 19.10 12.27
N TYR A 69 -11.45 19.45 13.55
CA TYR A 69 -12.57 19.61 14.47
C TYR A 69 -13.50 20.75 14.06
N LEU A 70 -12.97 21.87 13.56
CA LEU A 70 -13.76 22.98 13.02
C LEU A 70 -14.60 22.56 11.79
N LEU A 71 -14.11 21.60 11.01
CA LEU A 71 -14.82 21.01 9.88
C LEU A 71 -15.77 19.86 10.27
N GLY A 72 -15.86 19.51 11.56
CA GLY A 72 -16.69 18.41 12.05
C GLY A 72 -16.10 17.02 11.83
N ILE A 73 -14.82 16.92 11.49
CA ILE A 73 -14.13 15.65 11.25
C ILE A 73 -13.59 15.14 12.60
N PRO A 74 -14.00 13.94 13.05
CA PRO A 74 -13.67 13.44 14.38
C PRO A 74 -12.29 12.76 14.41
N ALA A 75 -11.22 13.54 14.20
CA ALA A 75 -9.84 13.05 14.37
C ALA A 75 -9.66 12.43 15.76
N LYS A 76 -8.99 11.27 15.86
CA LYS A 76 -8.89 10.55 17.13
C LYS A 76 -7.47 10.11 17.46
N THR A 77 -6.80 9.42 16.54
CA THR A 77 -5.45 8.89 16.76
C THR A 77 -4.46 9.62 15.87
N ARG A 78 -3.28 9.89 16.43
CA ARG A 78 -2.07 10.30 15.73
C ARG A 78 -0.87 9.59 16.34
N HIS A 79 0.06 9.13 15.53
CA HIS A 79 1.32 8.54 16.01
C HIS A 79 2.38 8.54 14.91
N ASN A 80 3.61 8.25 15.33
CA ASN A 80 4.68 7.84 14.44
C ASN A 80 4.36 6.48 13.81
N GLU A 81 4.72 6.32 12.55
CA GLU A 81 4.74 5.04 11.86
C GLU A 81 6.14 4.40 11.90
N VAL A 82 6.31 3.24 11.25
CA VAL A 82 7.55 2.45 11.29
C VAL A 82 8.74 3.18 10.65
N ALA A 83 8.54 3.84 9.51
CA ALA A 83 9.65 4.55 8.84
C ALA A 83 9.91 5.93 9.46
N PRO A 84 11.16 6.43 9.41
CA PRO A 84 11.49 7.79 9.83
C PRO A 84 10.65 8.82 9.08
N HIS A 85 10.15 9.84 9.81
CA HIS A 85 9.28 10.89 9.26
C HIS A 85 7.97 10.37 8.64
N GLN A 86 7.58 9.12 8.90
CA GLN A 86 6.27 8.58 8.58
C GLN A 86 5.34 8.72 9.78
N PHE A 87 4.10 9.11 9.54
CA PHE A 87 3.08 9.32 10.56
C PHE A 87 1.72 8.83 10.09
N GLU A 88 0.80 8.68 11.04
CA GLU A 88 -0.60 8.34 10.77
C GLU A 88 -1.56 9.31 11.46
N ILE A 89 -2.71 9.56 10.84
CA ILE A 89 -3.90 10.13 11.48
C ILE A 89 -5.13 9.28 11.15
N ALA A 90 -5.94 8.93 12.15
CA ALA A 90 -7.20 8.22 11.94
C ALA A 90 -8.39 8.93 12.63
N PRO A 91 -9.41 9.32 11.86
CA PRO A 91 -10.71 9.72 12.41
C PRO A 91 -11.53 8.54 12.94
N ILE A 92 -12.55 8.83 13.73
CA ILE A 92 -13.60 7.86 14.07
C ILE A 92 -14.34 7.46 12.78
N PHE A 93 -14.73 6.19 12.66
CA PHE A 93 -15.51 5.71 11.52
C PHE A 93 -16.85 6.45 11.40
N GLU A 94 -17.31 6.62 10.17
CA GLU A 94 -18.58 7.28 9.83
C GLU A 94 -19.31 6.48 8.75
N GLN A 95 -20.51 6.91 8.35
CA GLN A 95 -21.15 6.34 7.16
C GLN A 95 -20.20 6.47 5.96
N ALA A 96 -20.10 5.44 5.13
CA ALA A 96 -19.03 5.30 4.15
C ALA A 96 -18.91 6.49 3.17
N ASN A 97 -20.03 7.15 2.83
CA ASN A 97 -20.02 8.36 2.02
C ASN A 97 -19.39 9.56 2.76
N ILE A 98 -19.81 9.82 4.00
CA ILE A 98 -19.28 10.89 4.85
C ILE A 98 -17.79 10.65 5.12
N ALA A 99 -17.42 9.43 5.49
CA ALA A 99 -16.02 9.06 5.72
C ALA A 99 -15.14 9.30 4.48
N SER A 100 -15.67 9.08 3.28
CA SER A 100 -14.96 9.36 2.04
C SER A 100 -14.76 10.85 1.81
N ASP A 101 -15.78 11.67 2.03
CA ASP A 101 -15.69 13.13 1.88
C ASP A 101 -14.76 13.73 2.93
N HIS A 102 -14.89 13.29 4.18
CA HIS A 102 -14.02 13.71 5.28
C HIS A 102 -12.57 13.29 5.04
N ASN A 103 -12.28 12.11 4.49
CA ASN A 103 -10.90 11.72 4.16
C ASN A 103 -10.26 12.64 3.09
N LEU A 104 -11.04 13.05 2.08
CA LEU A 104 -10.56 14.02 1.09
C LEU A 104 -10.24 15.38 1.73
N LEU A 105 -11.09 15.84 2.64
CA LEU A 105 -10.86 17.06 3.42
C LEU A 105 -9.65 16.93 4.36
N VAL A 106 -9.45 15.77 5.00
CA VAL A 106 -8.27 15.49 5.83
C VAL A 106 -6.99 15.70 5.02
N MET A 107 -6.88 15.06 3.85
CA MET A 107 -5.71 15.22 2.99
C MET A 107 -5.50 16.67 2.54
N GLU A 108 -6.58 17.42 2.31
CA GLU A 108 -6.50 18.82 1.90
C GLU A 108 -6.08 19.77 3.03
N VAL A 109 -6.62 19.58 4.23
CA VAL A 109 -6.20 20.32 5.44
C VAL A 109 -4.73 20.06 5.73
N MET A 110 -4.32 18.79 5.71
CA MET A 110 -2.91 18.42 5.93
C MET A 110 -1.97 19.10 4.93
N ARG A 111 -2.33 19.17 3.64
CA ARG A 111 -1.52 19.87 2.63
C ARG A 111 -1.34 21.35 2.97
N LYS A 112 -2.42 22.05 3.35
CA LYS A 112 -2.36 23.48 3.68
C LYS A 112 -1.55 23.75 4.94
N VAL A 113 -1.79 22.98 6.00
CA VAL A 113 -1.09 23.15 7.28
C VAL A 113 0.39 22.79 7.14
N ALA A 114 0.73 21.77 6.34
CA ALA A 114 2.13 21.40 6.08
C ALA A 114 2.87 22.55 5.37
N ASP A 115 2.27 23.10 4.32
CA ASP A 115 2.85 24.21 3.55
C ASP A 115 3.09 25.44 4.43
N LYS A 116 2.11 25.81 5.26
CA LYS A 116 2.20 26.90 6.24
C LYS A 116 3.30 26.65 7.28
N SER A 117 3.49 25.39 7.68
CA SER A 117 4.46 24.97 8.70
C SER A 117 5.88 24.74 8.16
N GLY A 118 6.15 25.05 6.88
CA GLY A 118 7.46 24.83 6.27
C GLY A 118 7.78 23.35 6.02
N PHE A 119 6.76 22.50 5.95
CA PHE A 119 6.88 21.09 5.59
C PHE A 119 6.37 20.82 4.18
N ALA A 120 6.90 19.76 3.57
CA ALA A 120 6.28 19.10 2.43
C ALA A 120 5.58 17.83 2.91
N LEU A 121 4.28 17.75 2.68
CA LEU A 121 3.48 16.55 2.93
C LEU A 121 3.59 15.60 1.73
N LEU A 122 4.09 14.39 1.95
CA LEU A 122 4.18 13.37 0.93
C LEU A 122 3.12 12.29 1.22
N LEU A 123 2.09 12.25 0.37
CA LEU A 123 1.01 11.26 0.44
C LEU A 123 1.23 10.08 -0.52
N PHE A 124 2.30 10.10 -1.32
CA PHE A 124 2.59 9.02 -2.26
C PHE A 124 2.84 7.71 -1.52
N GLU A 125 2.42 6.58 -2.08
CA GLU A 125 2.44 5.28 -1.39
C GLU A 125 3.87 4.79 -1.09
N LYS A 126 4.84 5.22 -1.90
CA LYS A 126 6.25 4.88 -1.73
C LYS A 126 7.16 6.08 -2.03
N PRO A 127 7.22 7.10 -1.15
CA PRO A 127 8.01 8.30 -1.42
C PRO A 127 9.51 8.00 -1.45
N PHE A 128 9.97 7.09 -0.58
CA PHE A 128 11.37 6.66 -0.47
C PHE A 128 11.47 5.14 -0.68
N ALA A 129 12.49 4.69 -1.41
CA ALA A 129 12.73 3.26 -1.60
C ALA A 129 13.42 2.63 -0.38
N GLY A 130 13.25 1.32 -0.20
CA GLY A 130 13.93 0.54 0.84
C GLY A 130 13.44 0.74 2.28
N ILE A 131 12.48 1.64 2.53
CA ILE A 131 11.79 1.82 3.84
C ILE A 131 10.29 1.53 3.71
N ASN A 132 9.50 1.58 4.79
CA ASN A 132 8.05 1.36 4.73
C ASN A 132 7.38 2.39 3.79
N GLY A 133 6.29 1.96 3.15
CA GLY A 133 5.45 2.84 2.34
C GLY A 133 4.23 3.31 3.12
N SER A 134 3.51 4.29 2.60
CA SER A 134 2.29 4.82 3.22
C SER A 134 1.03 4.15 2.69
N GLY A 135 0.26 3.52 3.56
CA GLY A 135 -1.05 2.94 3.28
C GLY A 135 -2.23 3.87 3.61
N LYS A 136 -3.44 3.40 3.27
CA LYS A 136 -4.66 3.95 3.86
C LYS A 136 -5.61 2.85 4.30
N HIS A 137 -5.43 2.27 5.48
CA HIS A 137 -6.29 1.15 5.89
C HIS A 137 -7.76 1.57 5.93
N ASN A 138 -8.60 0.89 5.17
CA ASN A 138 -10.03 1.17 5.11
C ASN A 138 -10.78 0.17 5.99
N ASN A 139 -11.07 0.57 7.22
CA ASN A 139 -11.87 -0.20 8.15
C ASN A 139 -13.35 -0.16 7.74
N TRP A 140 -13.84 -1.23 7.13
CA TRP A 140 -15.18 -1.35 6.57
C TRP A 140 -16.08 -2.21 7.46
N SER A 141 -17.32 -1.74 7.68
CA SER A 141 -18.35 -2.51 8.38
C SER A 141 -19.76 -2.22 7.87
N ILE A 142 -20.73 -3.02 8.30
CA ILE A 142 -22.12 -2.92 7.89
C ILE A 142 -23.02 -2.99 9.12
N GLY A 143 -24.00 -2.10 9.21
CA GLY A 143 -24.98 -2.11 10.29
C GLY A 143 -26.38 -1.73 9.81
N ILE A 144 -27.37 -1.90 10.69
CA ILE A 144 -28.75 -1.49 10.44
C ILE A 144 -29.11 -0.23 11.24
N ASP A 145 -30.15 0.51 10.84
CA ASP A 145 -30.60 1.74 11.51
C ASP A 145 -30.89 1.58 13.02
N GLY A 146 -31.09 0.36 13.50
CA GLY A 146 -31.28 0.03 14.92
C GLY A 146 -29.99 -0.07 15.74
N GLY A 147 -28.81 0.22 15.15
CA GLY A 147 -27.52 0.22 15.84
C GLY A 147 -26.83 -1.15 15.93
N MET A 148 -27.41 -2.20 15.35
CA MET A 148 -26.77 -3.53 15.32
C MET A 148 -25.73 -3.59 14.20
N ASN A 149 -24.50 -3.92 14.56
CA ASN A 149 -23.42 -4.26 13.63
C ASN A 149 -23.59 -5.72 13.17
N LEU A 150 -23.66 -5.93 11.85
CA LEU A 150 -23.87 -7.24 11.25
C LEU A 150 -22.59 -8.08 11.19
N LEU A 151 -21.44 -7.47 11.44
CA LEU A 151 -20.12 -8.09 11.51
C LEU A 151 -19.61 -8.23 12.96
N ASP A 152 -20.44 -7.92 13.95
CA ASP A 152 -20.12 -8.17 15.35
C ASP A 152 -20.44 -9.63 15.69
N PRO A 153 -19.43 -10.45 16.06
CA PRO A 153 -19.63 -11.85 16.40
C PRO A 153 -20.40 -12.03 17.71
N GLY A 154 -20.34 -11.04 18.62
CA GLY A 154 -20.89 -11.14 19.97
C GLY A 154 -20.12 -12.14 20.85
N ASP A 155 -20.70 -12.49 22.00
CA ASP A 155 -20.09 -13.40 22.99
C ASP A 155 -20.06 -14.87 22.54
N THR A 156 -21.01 -15.29 21.69
CA THR A 156 -21.18 -16.68 21.23
C THR A 156 -21.30 -16.72 19.70
N PRO A 157 -20.18 -16.53 18.96
CA PRO A 157 -20.17 -16.37 17.51
C PRO A 157 -20.83 -17.54 16.76
N GLU A 158 -20.67 -18.77 17.26
CA GLU A 158 -21.23 -20.00 16.71
C GLU A 158 -22.77 -20.05 16.73
N SER A 159 -23.40 -19.25 17.60
CA SER A 159 -24.86 -19.15 17.74
C SER A 159 -25.44 -17.90 17.07
N ASN A 160 -24.58 -16.96 16.64
CA ASN A 160 -24.99 -15.71 16.02
C ASN A 160 -25.21 -15.90 14.52
N ILE A 161 -26.39 -16.41 14.16
CA ILE A 161 -26.75 -16.74 12.78
C ILE A 161 -26.63 -15.53 11.84
N ASN A 162 -27.02 -14.34 12.29
CA ASN A 162 -26.92 -13.12 11.49
C ASN A 162 -25.45 -12.85 11.13
N PHE A 163 -24.58 -12.82 12.13
CA PHE A 163 -23.14 -12.65 11.91
C PHE A 163 -22.58 -13.69 10.94
N LEU A 164 -22.92 -14.97 11.12
CA LEU A 164 -22.41 -16.04 10.27
C LEU A 164 -22.85 -15.90 8.81
N VAL A 165 -24.11 -15.51 8.56
CA VAL A 165 -24.61 -15.26 7.20
C VAL A 165 -23.85 -14.11 6.55
N PHE A 166 -23.67 -12.99 7.26
CA PHE A 166 -22.97 -11.82 6.71
C PHE A 166 -21.46 -12.07 6.57
N LEU A 167 -20.83 -12.79 7.50
CA LEU A 167 -19.42 -13.20 7.40
C LEU A 167 -19.19 -14.07 6.16
N VAL A 168 -20.03 -15.10 5.97
CA VAL A 168 -19.92 -15.98 4.79
C VAL A 168 -20.22 -15.22 3.50
N ALA A 169 -21.17 -14.28 3.50
CA ALA A 169 -21.41 -13.40 2.36
C ALA A 169 -20.15 -12.58 2.01
N VAL A 170 -19.49 -11.96 3.00
CA VAL A 170 -18.22 -11.25 2.76
C VAL A 170 -17.19 -12.17 2.12
N LEU A 171 -16.98 -13.36 2.68
CA LEU A 171 -16.01 -14.33 2.15
C LEU A 171 -16.33 -14.75 0.70
N LYS A 172 -17.62 -14.98 0.39
CA LYS A 172 -18.07 -15.30 -0.96
C LYS A 172 -17.82 -14.16 -1.94
N GLY A 173 -18.17 -12.94 -1.53
CA GLY A 173 -17.96 -11.74 -2.34
C GLY A 173 -16.47 -11.52 -2.63
N VAL A 174 -15.61 -11.61 -1.61
CA VAL A 174 -14.15 -11.44 -1.80
C VAL A 174 -13.57 -12.53 -2.69
N LEU A 175 -13.97 -13.79 -2.52
CA LEU A 175 -13.50 -14.89 -3.39
C LEU A 175 -13.90 -14.64 -4.85
N LYS A 176 -15.19 -14.37 -5.10
CA LYS A 176 -15.74 -14.18 -6.45
C LYS A 176 -15.21 -12.92 -7.14
N ARG A 177 -15.01 -11.84 -6.38
CA ARG A 177 -14.66 -10.50 -6.88
C ARG A 177 -13.24 -10.07 -6.50
N SER A 178 -12.34 -11.03 -6.26
CA SER A 178 -10.94 -10.79 -5.88
C SER A 178 -10.17 -9.97 -6.92
N ALA A 179 -10.39 -10.22 -8.21
CA ALA A 179 -9.77 -9.49 -9.32
C ALA A 179 -10.14 -7.99 -9.29
N ILE A 180 -11.43 -7.67 -9.26
CA ILE A 180 -11.91 -6.28 -9.22
C ILE A 180 -11.55 -5.59 -7.89
N LEU A 181 -11.44 -6.33 -6.78
CA LEU A 181 -10.91 -5.79 -5.53
C LEU A 181 -9.45 -5.35 -5.66
N ARG A 182 -8.58 -6.17 -6.25
CA ARG A 182 -7.18 -5.79 -6.54
C ARG A 182 -7.12 -4.59 -7.51
N ALA A 183 -7.97 -4.58 -8.54
CA ALA A 183 -8.07 -3.50 -9.51
C ALA A 183 -8.60 -2.19 -8.89
N SER A 184 -9.42 -2.28 -7.84
CA SER A 184 -9.97 -1.12 -7.15
C SER A 184 -8.89 -0.27 -6.52
N VAL A 185 -7.77 -0.88 -6.10
CA VAL A 185 -6.62 -0.22 -5.46
C VAL A 185 -5.39 -0.09 -6.36
N ALA A 186 -5.52 -0.44 -7.65
CA ALA A 186 -4.43 -0.35 -8.61
C ALA A 186 -4.09 1.11 -8.94
N SER A 187 -2.81 1.46 -8.80
CA SER A 187 -2.21 2.76 -9.14
C SER A 187 -0.69 2.62 -9.17
N ILE A 188 -0.01 3.56 -9.85
CA ILE A 188 1.46 3.61 -9.94
C ILE A 188 2.12 3.52 -8.55
N GLY A 189 1.72 4.39 -7.63
CA GLY A 189 2.32 4.42 -6.30
C GLY A 189 2.10 3.12 -5.53
N ASN A 190 0.91 2.54 -5.62
CA ASN A 190 0.61 1.31 -4.91
C ASN A 190 1.36 0.09 -5.48
N ASP A 191 1.71 0.08 -6.77
CA ASP A 191 2.56 -0.96 -7.34
C ASP A 191 3.98 -0.94 -6.74
N HIS A 192 4.50 0.23 -6.36
CA HIS A 192 5.77 0.34 -5.62
C HIS A 192 5.65 -0.01 -4.13
N ARG A 193 4.43 -0.10 -3.60
CA ARG A 193 4.17 -0.34 -2.17
C ARG A 193 3.84 -1.81 -1.89
N LEU A 194 2.89 -2.39 -2.62
CA LEU A 194 2.34 -3.72 -2.32
C LEU A 194 3.40 -4.83 -2.41
N GLY A 195 3.33 -5.79 -1.48
CA GLY A 195 4.20 -6.97 -1.46
C GLY A 195 5.53 -6.81 -0.71
N ALA A 196 5.74 -5.71 0.00
CA ALA A 196 6.92 -5.46 0.82
C ALA A 196 6.59 -4.64 2.08
N ASN A 197 7.43 -4.74 3.12
CA ASN A 197 7.45 -3.85 4.29
C ASN A 197 6.06 -3.54 4.88
N GLU A 198 5.37 -4.56 5.39
CA GLU A 198 4.00 -4.52 5.96
C GLU A 198 2.85 -4.23 4.98
N ALA A 199 3.12 -3.84 3.72
CA ALA A 199 2.08 -3.73 2.71
C ALA A 199 1.68 -5.11 2.16
N PRO A 200 0.38 -5.42 2.03
CA PRO A 200 -0.07 -6.73 1.58
C PRO A 200 0.35 -7.01 0.12
N PRO A 201 0.48 -8.28 -0.29
CA PRO A 201 0.75 -8.63 -1.69
C PRO A 201 -0.47 -8.37 -2.59
N ALA A 202 -0.28 -8.50 -3.90
CA ALA A 202 -1.33 -8.35 -4.90
C ALA A 202 -2.45 -9.42 -4.83
N VAL A 203 -2.21 -10.55 -4.18
CA VAL A 203 -3.19 -11.63 -4.02
C VAL A 203 -4.16 -11.26 -2.90
N VAL A 204 -5.45 -11.12 -3.22
CA VAL A 204 -6.50 -10.79 -2.24
C VAL A 204 -6.91 -12.03 -1.46
N THR A 205 -6.41 -12.17 -0.23
CA THR A 205 -6.81 -13.17 0.76
C THR A 205 -7.56 -12.54 1.93
N VAL A 206 -8.31 -13.37 2.65
CA VAL A 206 -8.99 -12.97 3.89
C VAL A 206 -8.34 -13.64 5.10
N PHE A 207 -8.09 -12.83 6.12
CA PHE A 207 -7.63 -13.28 7.43
C PHE A 207 -8.76 -13.17 8.46
N LEU A 208 -9.11 -14.27 9.14
CA LEU A 208 -10.18 -14.29 10.15
C LEU A 208 -9.69 -14.42 11.60
N GLY A 209 -8.45 -14.86 11.79
CA GLY A 209 -7.91 -15.25 13.10
C GLY A 209 -8.34 -16.66 13.54
N ASP A 210 -7.53 -17.25 14.42
CA ASP A 210 -7.67 -18.63 14.88
C ASP A 210 -9.04 -18.99 15.45
N LEU A 211 -9.66 -18.04 16.17
CA LEU A 211 -10.94 -18.28 16.83
C LEU A 211 -12.06 -18.49 15.80
N LEU A 212 -12.18 -17.58 14.83
CA LEU A 212 -13.22 -17.67 13.82
C LEU A 212 -12.98 -18.83 12.87
N GLU A 213 -11.73 -19.14 12.50
CA GLU A 213 -11.45 -20.34 11.69
C GLU A 213 -11.95 -21.61 12.38
N LYS A 214 -11.68 -21.77 13.69
CA LYS A 214 -12.21 -22.91 14.48
C LYS A 214 -13.73 -22.95 14.53
N VAL A 215 -14.39 -21.79 14.68
CA VAL A 215 -15.85 -21.70 14.65
C VAL A 215 -16.40 -22.17 13.31
N LEU A 216 -15.81 -21.71 12.19
CA LEU A 216 -16.25 -22.11 10.85
C LEU A 216 -16.01 -23.60 10.58
N ASP A 217 -14.87 -24.16 11.00
CA ASP A 217 -14.57 -25.59 10.88
C ASP A 217 -15.51 -26.47 11.73
N ALA A 218 -15.90 -26.01 12.92
CA ALA A 218 -16.88 -26.69 13.76
C ALA A 218 -18.28 -26.72 13.12
N ILE A 219 -18.69 -25.60 12.51
CA ILE A 219 -19.97 -25.51 11.80
C ILE A 219 -19.99 -26.43 10.58
N GLU A 220 -18.90 -26.45 9.80
CA GLU A 220 -18.76 -27.32 8.62
C GLU A 220 -18.78 -28.80 8.99
N SER A 221 -18.04 -29.20 10.04
CA SER A 221 -17.96 -30.59 10.48
C SER A 221 -19.21 -31.10 11.22
N GLY A 222 -20.14 -30.20 11.58
CA GLY A 222 -21.37 -30.53 12.31
C GLY A 222 -21.14 -30.91 13.78
N LYS A 223 -19.92 -30.76 14.31
CA LYS A 223 -19.55 -31.01 15.71
C LYS A 223 -19.50 -29.68 16.46
N VAL A 224 -20.65 -29.19 16.90
CA VAL A 224 -20.74 -27.99 17.75
C VAL A 224 -20.49 -28.39 19.20
N ASP A 225 -19.23 -28.66 19.55
CA ASP A 225 -18.80 -28.75 20.95
C ASP A 225 -17.74 -27.68 21.19
N LEU A 226 -18.19 -26.43 21.25
CA LEU A 226 -17.35 -25.26 21.49
C LEU A 226 -17.60 -24.78 22.91
N LYS A 227 -16.94 -25.41 23.89
CA LYS A 227 -16.63 -24.69 25.14
C LYS A 227 -15.56 -23.66 24.81
N THR A 228 -15.97 -22.53 24.25
CA THR A 228 -15.09 -21.40 24.04
C THR A 228 -14.81 -20.79 25.41
N GLU A 229 -13.71 -21.21 26.06
CA GLU A 229 -13.27 -20.61 27.32
C GLU A 229 -12.98 -19.13 27.07
N LYS A 230 -13.82 -18.26 27.63
CA LYS A 230 -13.47 -16.85 27.87
C LYS A 230 -12.19 -16.85 28.70
N GLN A 231 -11.03 -16.68 28.07
CA GLN A 231 -9.78 -16.39 28.77
C GLN A 231 -9.78 -14.92 29.16
N ILE A 232 -10.61 -14.59 30.13
CA ILE A 232 -10.55 -13.31 30.84
C ILE A 232 -9.21 -13.29 31.57
N LEU A 233 -8.35 -12.33 31.24
CA LEU A 233 -7.12 -12.10 31.97
C LEU A 233 -7.46 -11.37 33.27
N ASP A 234 -7.94 -12.10 34.28
CA ASP A 234 -8.10 -11.56 35.63
C ASP A 234 -6.73 -11.53 36.31
N LEU A 235 -6.11 -10.36 36.37
CA LEU A 235 -4.84 -10.14 37.06
C LEU A 235 -4.98 -10.16 38.60
N GLY A 236 -6.19 -10.41 39.13
CA GLY A 236 -6.46 -10.51 40.57
C GLY A 236 -6.36 -9.18 41.31
N LEU A 237 -6.31 -8.07 40.57
CA LEU A 237 -6.16 -6.71 41.10
C LEU A 237 -7.47 -5.95 40.82
N GLY A 238 -8.30 -5.78 41.85
CA GLY A 238 -9.67 -5.22 41.75
C GLY A 238 -9.79 -3.76 41.25
N GLN A 239 -8.72 -3.15 40.74
CA GLN A 239 -8.72 -1.83 40.11
C GLN A 239 -8.25 -1.84 38.65
N VAL A 240 -7.88 -2.99 38.08
CA VAL A 240 -7.53 -3.11 36.66
C VAL A 240 -8.77 -3.52 35.88
N PRO A 241 -9.14 -2.81 34.79
CA PRO A 241 -10.23 -3.22 33.92
C PRO A 241 -10.03 -4.66 33.45
N LEU A 242 -11.11 -5.44 33.37
CA LEU A 242 -11.08 -6.75 32.73
C LEU A 242 -10.62 -6.56 31.28
N LEU A 243 -9.37 -6.92 31.00
CA LEU A 243 -8.82 -6.90 29.66
C LEU A 243 -9.28 -8.18 28.97
N ASN A 244 -10.25 -8.05 28.06
CA ASN A 244 -10.50 -9.09 27.08
C ASN A 244 -9.21 -9.27 26.28
N LYS A 245 -8.70 -10.50 26.19
CA LYS A 245 -7.61 -10.81 25.27
C LYS A 245 -8.08 -10.42 23.87
N ASP A 246 -7.40 -9.46 23.26
CA ASP A 246 -7.67 -9.06 21.89
C ASP A 246 -7.36 -10.27 20.99
N TYR A 247 -8.41 -10.92 20.48
CA TYR A 247 -8.29 -12.09 19.59
C TYR A 247 -7.99 -11.66 18.15
N THR A 248 -7.83 -10.36 17.86
CA THR A 248 -7.34 -9.93 16.55
C THR A 248 -5.87 -10.34 16.45
N ASP A 249 -5.65 -11.54 15.94
CA ASP A 249 -4.35 -11.95 15.47
C ASP A 249 -3.90 -10.96 14.38
N ARG A 250 -2.83 -10.21 14.67
CA ARG A 250 -2.39 -9.10 13.83
C ARG A 250 -1.47 -9.63 12.73
N ASN A 251 -2.02 -10.49 11.87
CA ASN A 251 -1.34 -10.80 10.62
C ASN A 251 -1.39 -9.56 9.71
N ARG A 252 -0.45 -8.63 9.89
CA ARG A 252 -0.37 -7.34 9.18
C ARG A 252 -0.21 -7.49 7.67
N THR A 253 0.28 -8.64 7.20
CA THR A 253 0.54 -8.92 5.79
C THR A 253 -0.73 -9.23 4.98
N SER A 254 -1.87 -9.48 5.64
CA SER A 254 -3.13 -9.81 4.95
C SER A 254 -3.75 -8.57 4.29
N PRO A 255 -4.21 -8.66 3.03
CA PRO A 255 -4.92 -7.57 2.34
C PRO A 255 -6.25 -7.22 2.99
N PHE A 256 -7.01 -8.22 3.47
CA PHE A 256 -8.35 -8.02 4.04
C PHE A 256 -8.49 -8.82 5.33
N ALA A 257 -8.42 -8.14 6.49
CA ALA A 257 -8.35 -8.79 7.79
C ALA A 257 -9.57 -8.50 8.65
N PHE A 258 -10.15 -9.52 9.27
CA PHE A 258 -11.20 -9.34 10.28
C PHE A 258 -10.58 -8.85 11.59
N THR A 259 -10.95 -7.65 12.02
CA THR A 259 -10.40 -6.99 13.21
C THR A 259 -11.48 -6.83 14.30
N GLY A 260 -12.11 -7.95 14.66
CA GLY A 260 -12.99 -8.10 15.81
C GLY A 260 -14.48 -7.86 15.51
N ASN A 261 -14.81 -6.77 14.83
CA ASN A 261 -16.20 -6.42 14.48
C ASN A 261 -16.33 -5.69 13.12
N LYS A 262 -15.28 -5.76 12.31
CA LYS A 262 -15.14 -5.07 11.02
C LYS A 262 -14.05 -5.76 10.20
N PHE A 263 -13.97 -5.44 8.91
CA PHE A 263 -12.84 -5.83 8.08
C PHE A 263 -11.94 -4.63 7.79
N GLU A 264 -10.64 -4.82 7.86
CA GLU A 264 -9.64 -3.83 7.53
C GLU A 264 -9.06 -4.14 6.14
N PHE A 265 -9.31 -3.26 5.17
CA PHE A 265 -8.74 -3.38 3.83
C PHE A 265 -7.44 -2.60 3.73
N ARG A 266 -6.30 -3.30 3.81
CA ARG A 266 -4.96 -2.71 3.89
C ARG A 266 -4.33 -2.36 2.55
N ALA A 267 -4.89 -2.89 1.46
CA ALA A 267 -4.32 -2.72 0.13
C ALA A 267 -4.59 -1.32 -0.48
N VAL A 268 -5.42 -0.49 0.15
CA VAL A 268 -5.74 0.87 -0.35
C VAL A 268 -4.52 1.79 -0.22
N GLY A 269 -4.22 2.55 -1.28
CA GLY A 269 -3.11 3.50 -1.32
C GLY A 269 -3.37 4.79 -0.52
N SER A 270 -2.31 5.40 0.01
CA SER A 270 -2.34 6.65 0.78
C SER A 270 -2.76 7.88 -0.04
N THR A 271 -2.56 7.92 -1.36
CA THR A 271 -3.08 8.99 -2.23
C THR A 271 -4.54 8.77 -2.66
N GLN A 272 -4.99 7.51 -2.60
CA GLN A 272 -6.21 7.09 -3.27
C GLN A 272 -7.48 7.51 -2.50
N PRO A 273 -8.54 8.00 -3.16
CA PRO A 273 -9.84 8.15 -2.52
C PRO A 273 -10.43 6.79 -2.13
N ILE A 274 -10.93 6.68 -0.90
CA ILE A 274 -11.56 5.43 -0.41
C ILE A 274 -12.90 5.12 -1.08
N SER A 275 -13.49 6.07 -1.80
CA SER A 275 -14.78 5.87 -2.50
C SER A 275 -14.74 4.72 -3.49
N VAL A 276 -13.65 4.56 -4.24
CA VAL A 276 -13.51 3.47 -5.23
C VAL A 276 -13.49 2.10 -4.55
N PRO A 277 -12.56 1.78 -3.63
CA PRO A 277 -12.55 0.47 -2.99
C PRO A 277 -13.87 0.21 -2.22
N ASN A 278 -14.47 1.21 -1.59
CA ASN A 278 -15.78 1.06 -0.95
C ASN A 278 -16.91 0.82 -1.96
N THR A 279 -16.87 1.41 -3.17
CA THR A 279 -17.84 1.11 -4.24
C THR A 279 -17.77 -0.36 -4.63
N VAL A 280 -16.56 -0.90 -4.79
CA VAL A 280 -16.34 -2.32 -5.11
C VAL A 280 -16.79 -3.22 -3.95
N LEU A 281 -16.35 -2.94 -2.72
CA LEU A 281 -16.72 -3.69 -1.50
C LEU A 281 -18.24 -3.71 -1.26
N ASN A 282 -18.91 -2.57 -1.44
CA ASN A 282 -20.35 -2.50 -1.23
C ASN A 282 -21.12 -3.24 -2.33
N THR A 283 -20.65 -3.19 -3.58
CA THR A 283 -21.32 -3.88 -4.71
C THR A 283 -21.14 -5.39 -4.65
N LEU A 284 -19.93 -5.88 -4.37
CA LEU A 284 -19.71 -7.32 -4.17
C LEU A 284 -20.47 -7.84 -2.96
N MET A 285 -20.64 -7.02 -1.93
CA MET A 285 -21.41 -7.42 -0.76
C MET A 285 -22.90 -7.54 -1.08
N ALA A 286 -23.46 -6.59 -1.85
CA ALA A 286 -24.83 -6.70 -2.35
C ALA A 286 -25.01 -7.99 -3.15
N GLU A 287 -24.04 -8.33 -4.02
CA GLU A 287 -24.06 -9.58 -4.76
C GLU A 287 -24.02 -10.83 -3.89
N ALA A 288 -23.12 -10.86 -2.91
CA ALA A 288 -23.00 -12.01 -2.05
C ALA A 288 -24.23 -12.19 -1.14
N VAL A 289 -24.89 -11.11 -0.73
CA VAL A 289 -26.14 -11.17 0.05
C VAL A 289 -27.29 -11.72 -0.80
N ASP A 290 -27.44 -11.29 -2.05
CA ASP A 290 -28.41 -11.85 -2.99
C ASP A 290 -28.20 -13.35 -3.16
N GLU A 291 -26.97 -13.79 -3.41
CA GLU A 291 -26.65 -15.22 -3.56
C GLU A 291 -26.92 -16.03 -2.29
N MET A 292 -26.63 -15.47 -1.12
CA MET A 292 -26.94 -16.13 0.15
C MET A 292 -28.44 -16.21 0.37
N ASN A 293 -29.19 -15.16 0.06
CA ASN A 293 -30.64 -15.15 0.14
C ASN A 293 -31.26 -16.20 -0.80
N ASP A 294 -30.85 -16.24 -2.06
CA ASP A 294 -31.33 -17.22 -3.05
C ASP A 294 -31.03 -18.66 -2.61
N ALA A 295 -29.83 -18.90 -2.08
CA ALA A 295 -29.44 -20.22 -1.57
C ALA A 295 -30.26 -20.65 -0.34
N ILE A 296 -30.67 -19.71 0.52
CA ILE A 296 -31.53 -19.97 1.68
C ILE A 296 -32.97 -20.22 1.21
N VAL A 297 -33.52 -19.35 0.36
CA VAL A 297 -34.90 -19.46 -0.15
C VAL A 297 -35.11 -20.77 -0.91
N ALA A 298 -34.19 -21.14 -1.79
CA ALA A 298 -34.26 -22.41 -2.52
C ALA A 298 -34.34 -23.63 -1.60
N LYS A 299 -33.64 -23.62 -0.46
CA LYS A 299 -33.68 -24.69 0.54
C LYS A 299 -35.00 -24.72 1.32
N ILE A 300 -35.56 -23.55 1.63
CA ILE A 300 -36.89 -23.42 2.26
C ILE A 300 -37.95 -23.97 1.31
N GLU A 301 -37.92 -23.57 0.04
CA GLU A 301 -38.83 -24.07 -1.00
C GLU A 301 -38.65 -25.58 -1.26
N GLY A 302 -37.43 -26.10 -1.05
CA GLY A 302 -37.12 -27.53 -1.03
C GLY A 302 -37.65 -28.30 0.18
N GLY A 303 -38.34 -27.65 1.12
CA GLY A 303 -39.01 -28.27 2.26
C GLY A 303 -38.23 -28.26 3.57
N MET A 304 -37.09 -27.58 3.65
CA MET A 304 -36.35 -27.38 4.90
C MET A 304 -37.03 -26.34 5.80
N SER A 305 -36.87 -26.47 7.12
CA SER A 305 -37.24 -25.39 8.03
C SER A 305 -36.36 -24.16 7.80
N LYS A 306 -36.82 -22.97 8.20
CA LYS A 306 -36.04 -21.73 8.02
C LYS A 306 -34.65 -21.82 8.65
N ASP A 307 -34.56 -22.30 9.88
CA ASP A 307 -33.28 -22.35 10.61
C ASP A 307 -32.33 -23.40 10.00
N ASP A 308 -32.87 -24.55 9.59
CA ASP A 308 -32.08 -25.59 8.92
C ASP A 308 -31.59 -25.13 7.54
N ALA A 309 -32.42 -24.40 6.79
CA ALA A 309 -32.05 -23.84 5.49
C ALA A 309 -30.92 -22.82 5.61
N ILE A 310 -30.98 -21.93 6.62
CA ILE A 310 -29.94 -20.95 6.88
C ILE A 310 -28.63 -21.66 7.24
N LEU A 311 -28.66 -22.60 8.18
CA LEU A 311 -27.45 -23.32 8.61
C LEU A 311 -26.84 -24.13 7.45
N ALA A 312 -27.65 -24.74 6.61
CA ALA A 312 -27.19 -25.46 5.43
C ALA A 312 -26.54 -24.52 4.40
N ALA A 313 -27.13 -23.37 4.11
CA ALA A 313 -26.54 -22.37 3.21
C ALA A 313 -25.23 -21.81 3.75
N VAL A 314 -25.16 -21.54 5.06
CA VAL A 314 -23.93 -21.09 5.75
C VAL A 314 -22.84 -22.16 5.64
N ARG A 315 -23.15 -23.43 5.91
CA ARG A 315 -22.19 -24.55 5.77
C ARG A 315 -21.63 -24.66 4.36
N GLU A 316 -22.49 -24.64 3.35
CA GLU A 316 -22.07 -24.66 1.94
C GLU A 316 -21.16 -23.48 1.60
N GLY A 317 -21.51 -22.28 2.07
CA GLY A 317 -20.69 -21.08 1.84
C GLY A 317 -19.34 -21.14 2.56
N ILE A 318 -19.27 -21.68 3.78
CA ILE A 318 -18.00 -21.92 4.50
C ILE A 318 -17.08 -22.84 3.68
N THR A 319 -17.61 -23.96 3.20
CA THR A 319 -16.83 -24.90 2.37
C THR A 319 -16.36 -24.25 1.07
N ALA A 320 -17.25 -23.51 0.38
CA ALA A 320 -16.94 -22.86 -0.89
C ALA A 320 -15.87 -21.76 -0.75
N THR A 321 -15.79 -21.09 0.40
CA THR A 321 -14.90 -19.95 0.62
C THR A 321 -13.53 -20.30 1.19
N LYS A 322 -13.25 -21.59 1.44
CA LYS A 322 -11.94 -22.07 1.92
C LYS A 322 -10.75 -21.56 1.09
N ALA A 323 -10.94 -21.36 -0.21
CA ALA A 323 -9.90 -20.87 -1.09
C ALA A 323 -9.35 -19.50 -0.68
N VAL A 324 -10.22 -18.56 -0.28
CA VAL A 324 -9.82 -17.18 0.01
C VAL A 324 -9.25 -16.98 1.42
N ARG A 325 -9.58 -17.89 2.35
CA ARG A 325 -9.10 -17.84 3.73
C ARG A 325 -7.64 -18.27 3.82
N TYR A 326 -6.78 -17.42 4.39
CA TYR A 326 -5.35 -17.70 4.53
C TYR A 326 -4.80 -17.15 5.86
N PRO A 327 -4.45 -18.03 6.82
CA PRO A 327 -3.94 -17.60 8.13
C PRO A 327 -2.43 -17.32 8.13
N GLY A 328 -1.69 -17.75 7.11
CA GLY A 328 -0.22 -17.70 7.07
C GLY A 328 0.35 -16.34 6.66
N ASP A 329 1.68 -16.29 6.57
CA ASP A 329 2.41 -15.12 6.06
C ASP A 329 2.15 -14.92 4.57
N ASN A 330 1.61 -13.75 4.21
CA ASN A 330 1.24 -13.44 2.84
C ASN A 330 2.45 -13.07 1.95
N TYR A 331 3.65 -12.91 2.51
CA TYR A 331 4.88 -12.76 1.72
C TYR A 331 5.50 -14.08 1.29
N SER A 332 5.09 -15.18 1.91
CA SER A 332 5.68 -16.49 1.65
C SER A 332 5.44 -16.97 0.20
N GLU A 333 6.42 -17.70 -0.36
CA GLU A 333 6.21 -18.45 -1.60
C GLU A 333 5.03 -19.44 -1.49
N ASP A 334 4.73 -19.88 -0.27
CA ASP A 334 3.62 -20.78 0.00
C ASP A 334 2.28 -20.13 -0.33
N LEU A 335 2.10 -18.83 -0.07
CA LEU A 335 0.91 -18.12 -0.54
C LEU A 335 0.86 -18.11 -2.07
N GLN A 336 1.97 -17.80 -2.75
CA GLN A 336 1.99 -17.72 -4.22
C GLN A 336 1.59 -19.06 -4.86
N LYS A 337 2.11 -20.18 -4.33
CA LYS A 337 1.76 -21.54 -4.75
C LYS A 337 0.31 -21.89 -4.39
N ALA A 338 -0.14 -21.51 -3.19
CA ALA A 338 -1.50 -21.74 -2.73
C ALA A 338 -2.52 -20.96 -3.57
N ALA A 339 -2.25 -19.70 -3.88
CA ALA A 339 -3.09 -18.83 -4.70
C ALA A 339 -3.30 -19.43 -6.09
N ALA A 340 -2.22 -19.84 -6.76
CA ALA A 340 -2.29 -20.49 -8.06
C ALA A 340 -3.11 -21.80 -8.01
N LYS A 341 -2.88 -22.64 -6.99
CA LYS A 341 -3.64 -23.89 -6.79
C LYS A 341 -5.13 -23.65 -6.50
N ARG A 342 -5.44 -22.54 -5.83
CA ARG A 342 -6.80 -22.16 -5.39
C ARG A 342 -7.54 -21.27 -6.40
N GLY A 343 -6.90 -20.91 -7.52
CA GLY A 343 -7.49 -20.05 -8.55
C GLY A 343 -7.65 -18.59 -8.13
N LEU A 344 -6.86 -18.12 -7.15
CA LEU A 344 -6.89 -16.72 -6.74
C LEU A 344 -6.03 -15.88 -7.73
N PRO A 345 -6.56 -14.76 -8.24
CA PRO A 345 -5.81 -13.90 -9.15
C PRO A 345 -4.61 -13.25 -8.45
N ASN A 346 -3.51 -13.12 -9.19
CA ASN A 346 -2.27 -12.51 -8.74
C ASN A 346 -1.80 -11.48 -9.78
N MET A 347 -2.50 -10.35 -9.83
CA MET A 347 -2.24 -9.26 -10.78
C MET A 347 -1.20 -8.31 -10.18
N LYS A 348 0.06 -8.45 -10.60
CA LYS A 348 1.20 -7.87 -9.90
C LYS A 348 1.28 -6.36 -10.07
N ASN A 349 0.93 -5.88 -11.26
CA ASN A 349 1.02 -4.47 -11.63
C ASN A 349 -0.37 -3.91 -12.02
N THR A 350 -0.44 -2.58 -12.14
CA THR A 350 -1.65 -1.85 -12.48
C THR A 350 -2.20 -2.25 -13.85
N PRO A 351 -1.42 -2.33 -14.96
CA PRO A 351 -1.92 -2.74 -16.27
C PRO A 351 -2.64 -4.09 -16.25
N GLU A 352 -2.08 -5.09 -15.56
CA GLU A 352 -2.74 -6.38 -15.34
C GLU A 352 -4.02 -6.25 -14.54
N ALA A 353 -3.99 -5.51 -13.42
CA ALA A 353 -5.11 -5.42 -12.50
C ALA A 353 -6.30 -4.69 -13.11
N VAL A 354 -6.08 -3.59 -13.82
CA VAL A 354 -7.17 -2.74 -14.33
C VAL A 354 -8.03 -3.44 -15.39
N ARG A 355 -7.52 -4.49 -16.06
CA ARG A 355 -8.31 -5.33 -16.97
C ARG A 355 -9.54 -5.95 -16.31
N ALA A 356 -9.49 -6.18 -14.99
CA ALA A 356 -10.63 -6.73 -14.24
C ALA A 356 -11.88 -5.81 -14.28
N TRP A 357 -11.73 -4.51 -14.55
CA TRP A 357 -12.86 -3.59 -14.69
C TRP A 357 -13.74 -3.93 -15.90
N VAL A 358 -13.14 -4.35 -17.01
CA VAL A 358 -13.85 -4.62 -18.29
C VAL A 358 -14.18 -6.09 -18.50
N GLU A 359 -13.89 -6.96 -17.53
CA GLU A 359 -14.36 -8.34 -17.55
C GLU A 359 -15.88 -8.40 -17.55
N SER A 360 -16.46 -9.23 -18.43
CA SER A 360 -17.91 -9.27 -18.66
C SER A 360 -18.72 -9.57 -17.39
N ASP A 361 -18.22 -10.44 -16.52
CA ASP A 361 -18.84 -10.76 -15.23
C ASP A 361 -18.76 -9.59 -14.24
N THR A 362 -17.66 -8.83 -14.22
CA THR A 362 -17.53 -7.61 -13.41
C THR A 362 -18.47 -6.51 -13.90
N VAL A 363 -18.54 -6.28 -15.21
CA VAL A 363 -19.47 -5.32 -15.82
C VAL A 363 -20.92 -5.69 -15.47
N ALA A 364 -21.27 -6.99 -15.61
CA ALA A 364 -22.61 -7.47 -15.29
C ALA A 364 -23.00 -7.23 -13.83
N MET A 365 -22.07 -7.38 -12.88
CA MET A 365 -22.32 -7.08 -11.46
C MET A 365 -22.73 -5.61 -11.26
N PHE A 366 -21.90 -4.67 -11.72
CA PHE A 366 -22.18 -3.24 -11.52
C PHE A 366 -23.49 -2.79 -12.19
N VAL A 367 -23.75 -3.29 -13.41
CA VAL A 367 -24.99 -2.99 -14.16
C VAL A 367 -26.20 -3.59 -13.47
N LYS A 368 -26.13 -4.85 -12.98
CA LYS A 368 -27.23 -5.52 -12.26
C LYS A 368 -27.69 -4.68 -11.05
N TYR A 369 -26.76 -4.16 -10.26
CA TYR A 369 -27.07 -3.38 -9.06
C TYR A 369 -27.26 -1.88 -9.33
N GLY A 370 -27.16 -1.43 -10.58
CA GLY A 370 -27.34 -0.03 -10.95
C GLY A 370 -26.32 0.93 -10.33
N VAL A 371 -25.12 0.43 -10.02
CA VAL A 371 -24.04 1.21 -9.39
C VAL A 371 -23.22 1.94 -10.46
N LEU A 372 -22.95 1.29 -11.60
CA LEU A 372 -22.32 1.87 -12.78
C LEU A 372 -22.93 1.28 -14.04
N THR A 373 -22.95 2.09 -15.10
CA THR A 373 -23.24 1.66 -16.48
C THR A 373 -21.99 1.07 -17.14
N ALA A 374 -22.17 0.35 -18.26
CA ALA A 374 -21.05 -0.22 -19.00
C ALA A 374 -20.12 0.88 -19.55
N GLU A 375 -20.69 2.00 -20.01
CA GLU A 375 -19.98 3.16 -20.52
C GLU A 375 -19.16 3.86 -19.41
N GLU A 376 -19.69 3.98 -18.20
CA GLU A 376 -18.94 4.52 -17.05
C GLU A 376 -17.77 3.63 -16.65
N ILE A 377 -17.92 2.30 -16.75
CA ILE A 377 -16.86 1.34 -16.44
C ILE A 377 -15.75 1.44 -17.49
N ASP A 378 -16.09 1.45 -18.76
CA ASP A 378 -15.13 1.62 -19.87
C ASP A 378 -14.37 2.94 -19.74
N SER A 379 -15.07 4.05 -19.47
CA SER A 379 -14.43 5.34 -19.23
C SER A 379 -13.46 5.32 -18.04
N ARG A 380 -13.84 4.70 -16.92
CA ARG A 380 -12.97 4.56 -15.74
C ARG A 380 -11.73 3.69 -16.03
N TYR A 381 -11.89 2.65 -16.84
CA TYR A 381 -10.80 1.80 -17.27
C TYR A 381 -9.78 2.59 -18.11
N ASN A 382 -10.24 3.30 -19.14
CA ASN A 382 -9.38 4.09 -20.02
C ASN A 382 -8.64 5.20 -19.26
N VAL A 383 -9.34 5.96 -18.40
CA VAL A 383 -8.72 7.03 -17.58
C VAL A 383 -7.64 6.49 -16.64
N ARG A 384 -7.78 5.25 -16.14
CA ARG A 384 -6.76 4.63 -15.27
C ARG A 384 -5.52 4.22 -16.06
N ILE A 385 -5.70 3.65 -17.25
CA ILE A 385 -4.61 3.32 -18.15
C ILE A 385 -3.85 4.59 -18.56
N GLU A 386 -4.58 5.61 -19.01
CA GLU A 386 -4.01 6.91 -19.39
C GLU A 386 -3.20 7.53 -18.22
N ARG A 387 -3.76 7.53 -17.01
CA ARG A 387 -3.07 8.05 -15.82
C ARG A 387 -1.82 7.24 -15.48
N TYR A 388 -1.86 5.92 -15.66
CA TYR A 388 -0.70 5.05 -15.43
C TYR A 388 0.43 5.39 -16.41
N VAL A 389 0.14 5.40 -17.71
CA VAL A 389 1.13 5.72 -18.75
C VAL A 389 1.74 7.09 -18.52
N LYS A 390 0.91 8.13 -18.33
CA LYS A 390 1.38 9.50 -18.11
C LYS A 390 2.21 9.66 -16.86
N GLY A 391 1.87 8.98 -15.76
CA GLY A 391 2.64 9.08 -14.54
C GLY A 391 4.02 8.43 -14.67
N ILE A 392 4.11 7.25 -15.30
CA ILE A 392 5.40 6.61 -15.58
C ILE A 392 6.24 7.44 -16.56
N ASP A 393 5.62 8.02 -17.59
CA ASP A 393 6.30 8.93 -18.53
C ASP A 393 6.90 10.16 -17.81
N ILE A 394 6.14 10.80 -16.93
CA ILE A 394 6.63 11.91 -16.10
C ILE A 394 7.80 11.46 -15.22
N GLU A 395 7.71 10.29 -14.58
CA GLU A 395 8.81 9.74 -13.78
C GLU A 395 10.05 9.50 -14.64
N ALA A 396 9.94 8.78 -15.76
CA ALA A 396 11.04 8.45 -16.64
C ALA A 396 11.74 9.70 -17.20
N ARG A 397 10.97 10.69 -17.64
CA ARG A 397 11.51 11.97 -18.15
C ARG A 397 12.16 12.81 -17.06
N THR A 398 11.60 12.80 -15.85
CA THR A 398 12.20 13.50 -14.69
C THR A 398 13.52 12.85 -14.31
N LEU A 399 13.57 11.51 -14.27
CA LEU A 399 14.80 10.77 -14.05
C LEU A 399 15.86 11.10 -15.11
N LEU A 400 15.49 11.05 -16.40
CA LEU A 400 16.38 11.40 -17.51
C LEU A 400 16.94 12.82 -17.38
N LEU A 401 16.09 13.79 -17.04
CA LEU A 401 16.50 15.17 -16.80
C LEU A 401 17.52 15.27 -15.67
N MET A 402 17.24 14.65 -14.52
CA MET A 402 18.11 14.66 -13.35
C MET A 402 19.47 14.02 -13.63
N LEU A 403 19.48 12.91 -14.38
CA LEU A 403 20.72 12.23 -14.77
C LEU A 403 21.59 13.12 -15.64
N LYS A 404 21.02 13.71 -16.69
CA LYS A 404 21.74 14.53 -17.67
C LYS A 404 22.21 15.87 -17.11
N THR A 405 21.49 16.45 -16.15
CA THR A 405 21.74 17.82 -15.69
C THR A 405 22.33 17.92 -14.28
N MET A 406 22.29 16.85 -13.49
CA MET A 406 22.79 16.83 -12.11
C MET A 406 23.80 15.70 -11.90
N VAL A 407 23.35 14.44 -12.00
CA VAL A 407 24.15 13.27 -11.57
C VAL A 407 25.39 13.03 -12.44
N ILE A 408 25.22 12.97 -13.77
CA ILE A 408 26.34 12.73 -14.69
C ILE A 408 27.33 13.90 -14.65
N PRO A 409 26.91 15.17 -14.72
CA PRO A 409 27.81 16.31 -14.54
C PRO A 409 28.59 16.27 -13.22
N ASP A 410 27.91 16.11 -12.07
CA ASP A 410 28.55 16.11 -10.75
C ASP A 410 29.58 14.98 -10.63
N SER A 411 29.24 13.78 -11.13
CA SER A 411 30.12 12.62 -11.15
C SER A 411 31.31 12.80 -12.10
N SER A 412 31.09 13.41 -13.28
CA SER A 412 32.15 13.66 -14.27
C SER A 412 33.16 14.69 -13.78
N GLU A 413 32.69 15.77 -13.15
CA GLU A 413 33.57 16.78 -12.55
C GLU A 413 34.43 16.17 -11.44
N TYR A 414 33.81 15.40 -10.53
CA TYR A 414 34.52 14.72 -9.46
C TYR A 414 35.54 13.68 -9.98
N GLN A 415 35.19 12.93 -11.03
CA GLN A 415 36.13 12.04 -11.72
C GLN A 415 37.34 12.81 -12.25
N GLY A 416 37.14 14.00 -12.84
CA GLY A 416 38.22 14.86 -13.32
C GLY A 416 39.16 15.33 -12.20
N ASP A 417 38.60 15.69 -11.04
CA ASP A 417 39.36 16.06 -9.84
C ASP A 417 40.21 14.87 -9.34
N LEU A 418 39.62 13.68 -9.24
CA LEU A 418 40.32 12.47 -8.82
C LEU A 418 41.41 12.05 -9.81
N ALA A 419 41.15 12.13 -11.11
CA ALA A 419 42.13 11.83 -12.15
C ALA A 419 43.32 12.80 -12.09
N SER A 420 43.06 14.09 -11.87
CA SER A 420 44.09 15.10 -11.70
C SER A 420 44.93 14.84 -10.45
N SER A 421 44.28 14.52 -9.32
CA SER A 421 44.95 14.13 -8.07
C SER A 421 45.82 12.89 -8.25
N PHE A 422 45.30 11.86 -8.92
CA PHE A 422 46.03 10.63 -9.20
C PHE A 422 47.27 10.88 -10.05
N ASN A 423 47.15 11.64 -11.14
CA ASN A 423 48.29 11.98 -12.00
C ASN A 423 49.37 12.77 -11.24
N ASN A 424 48.97 13.72 -10.38
CA ASN A 424 49.89 14.46 -9.52
C ASN A 424 50.60 13.55 -8.51
N LEU A 425 49.89 12.57 -7.93
CA LEU A 425 50.49 11.60 -7.03
C LEU A 425 51.53 10.72 -7.75
N VAL A 426 51.21 10.23 -8.95
CA VAL A 426 52.14 9.43 -9.77
C VAL A 426 53.42 10.21 -10.05
N ALA A 427 53.30 11.48 -10.47
CA ALA A 427 54.46 12.35 -10.70
C ALA A 427 55.29 12.60 -9.43
N ALA A 428 54.63 12.82 -8.28
CA ALA A 428 55.32 13.00 -7.01
C ALA A 428 56.00 11.72 -6.51
N ALA A 429 55.40 10.55 -6.75
CA ALA A 429 55.91 9.26 -6.31
C ALA A 429 57.31 8.95 -6.85
N GLU A 430 57.59 9.34 -8.09
CA GLU A 430 58.93 9.27 -8.70
C GLU A 430 59.97 10.07 -7.90
N SER A 431 59.56 11.18 -7.30
CA SER A 431 60.44 12.09 -6.57
C SER A 431 60.63 11.72 -5.10
N ILE A 432 59.64 11.10 -4.46
CA ILE A 432 59.66 10.82 -3.00
C ILE A 432 59.78 9.34 -2.63
N GLY A 433 59.85 8.43 -3.61
CA GLY A 433 60.05 7.01 -3.37
C GLY A 433 58.85 6.32 -2.72
N LEU A 434 57.63 6.68 -3.14
CA LEU A 434 56.38 6.05 -2.68
C LEU A 434 56.31 4.57 -3.10
N SER A 435 55.71 3.73 -2.25
CA SER A 435 55.48 2.32 -2.59
C SER A 435 54.41 2.14 -3.66
N GLU A 436 54.53 1.10 -4.48
CA GLU A 436 53.55 0.79 -5.54
C GLU A 436 52.13 0.54 -5.00
N ASP A 437 52.05 -0.01 -3.78
CA ASP A 437 50.77 -0.25 -3.11
C ASP A 437 49.98 1.03 -2.82
N ALA A 438 50.67 2.16 -2.61
CA ALA A 438 50.02 3.42 -2.25
C ALA A 438 49.20 4.03 -3.41
N PHE A 439 49.70 3.96 -4.65
CA PHE A 439 48.94 4.41 -5.81
C PHE A 439 48.01 3.34 -6.38
N ARG A 440 48.25 2.04 -6.11
CA ARG A 440 47.35 0.95 -6.55
C ARG A 440 45.92 1.10 -6.03
N ASN A 441 45.76 1.43 -4.74
CA ASN A 441 44.43 1.60 -4.15
C ASN A 441 43.70 2.84 -4.70
N GLN A 442 44.42 3.95 -4.92
CA GLN A 442 43.84 5.15 -5.54
C GLN A 442 43.47 4.92 -7.00
N ALA A 443 44.30 4.19 -7.75
CA ALA A 443 43.97 3.77 -9.11
C ALA A 443 42.71 2.90 -9.14
N GLY A 444 42.56 1.98 -8.17
CA GLY A 444 41.35 1.16 -8.03
C GLY A 444 40.09 1.98 -7.75
N HIS A 445 40.19 2.99 -6.88
CA HIS A 445 39.07 3.90 -6.59
C HIS A 445 38.65 4.70 -7.82
N LEU A 446 39.61 5.34 -8.52
CA LEU A 446 39.34 6.07 -9.75
C LEU A 446 38.76 5.17 -10.84
N LYS A 447 39.29 3.94 -10.98
CA LYS A 447 38.78 2.95 -11.92
C LYS A 447 37.32 2.61 -11.64
N SER A 448 36.96 2.33 -10.38
CA SER A 448 35.57 2.01 -10.00
C SER A 448 34.61 3.15 -10.36
N LEU A 449 34.96 4.38 -9.98
CA LEU A 449 34.14 5.55 -10.30
C LEU A 449 33.98 5.72 -11.82
N ALA A 450 35.05 5.50 -12.58
CA ALA A 450 35.02 5.63 -14.03
C ALA A 450 34.18 4.57 -14.73
N GLU A 451 34.26 3.32 -14.28
CA GLU A 451 33.45 2.22 -14.79
C GLU A 451 31.96 2.44 -14.47
N ASP A 452 31.63 2.85 -13.24
CA ASP A 452 30.25 3.12 -12.82
C ASP A 452 29.66 4.33 -13.57
N LEU A 453 30.43 5.41 -13.75
CA LEU A 453 29.99 6.57 -14.53
C LEU A 453 29.77 6.21 -16.01
N SER A 454 30.68 5.42 -16.60
CA SER A 454 30.51 4.93 -17.98
C SER A 454 29.23 4.10 -18.11
N GLN A 455 28.97 3.22 -17.16
CA GLN A 455 27.77 2.40 -17.12
C GLN A 455 26.51 3.27 -16.98
N LEU A 456 26.54 4.31 -16.13
CA LEU A 456 25.40 5.22 -15.97
C LEU A 456 25.09 5.96 -17.27
N ILE A 457 26.10 6.44 -17.99
CA ILE A 457 25.93 7.14 -19.28
C ILE A 457 25.30 6.20 -20.31
N GLU A 458 25.78 4.95 -20.40
CA GLU A 458 25.21 3.94 -21.30
C GLU A 458 23.74 3.65 -20.98
N LEU A 459 23.42 3.36 -19.71
CA LEU A 459 22.05 3.09 -19.27
C LEU A 459 21.13 4.31 -19.45
N THR A 460 21.65 5.52 -19.31
CA THR A 460 20.89 6.76 -19.56
C THR A 460 20.51 6.90 -21.03
N GLY A 461 21.40 6.48 -21.95
CA GLY A 461 21.08 6.41 -23.39
C GLY A 461 19.99 5.37 -23.68
N ILE A 462 20.09 4.18 -23.07
CA ILE A 462 19.07 3.13 -23.19
C ILE A 462 17.71 3.60 -22.65
N LEU A 463 17.71 4.34 -21.52
CA LEU A 463 16.49 4.91 -20.96
C LEU A 463 15.84 5.90 -21.91
N GLU A 464 16.63 6.78 -22.54
CA GLU A 464 16.12 7.73 -23.53
C GLU A 464 15.48 7.03 -24.73
N GLU A 465 16.15 6.04 -25.32
CA GLU A 465 15.60 5.23 -26.42
C GLU A 465 14.34 4.47 -25.97
N THR A 466 14.32 3.92 -24.75
CA THR A 466 13.15 3.18 -24.23
C THR A 466 11.95 4.10 -24.01
N ILE A 467 12.16 5.37 -23.65
CA ILE A 467 11.07 6.37 -23.56
C ILE A 467 10.49 6.64 -24.96
N GLU A 468 11.34 6.76 -25.99
CA GLU A 468 10.88 6.95 -27.37
C GLU A 468 10.09 5.74 -27.88
N GLU A 469 10.56 4.52 -27.64
CA GLU A 469 9.86 3.28 -28.01
C GLU A 469 8.48 3.13 -27.34
N MET A 470 8.29 3.69 -26.13
CA MET A 470 6.98 3.71 -25.47
C MET A 470 5.96 4.50 -26.29
N GLU A 471 6.36 5.61 -26.92
CA GLU A 471 5.46 6.43 -27.74
C GLU A 471 5.04 5.72 -29.04
N GLU A 472 5.84 4.75 -29.49
CA GLU A 472 5.60 3.99 -30.73
C GLU A 472 4.58 2.83 -30.56
N GLN A 473 4.16 2.52 -29.34
CA GLN A 473 3.21 1.43 -29.10
C GLN A 473 1.82 1.72 -29.69
N GLU A 474 1.12 0.67 -30.16
CA GLU A 474 -0.10 0.80 -30.97
C GLU A 474 -1.32 1.34 -30.20
N SER A 475 -1.40 1.06 -28.90
CA SER A 475 -2.51 1.48 -28.04
C SER A 475 -2.04 1.90 -26.64
N GLU A 476 -2.87 2.66 -25.91
CA GLU A 476 -2.55 3.05 -24.53
C GLU A 476 -2.39 1.84 -23.59
N LEU A 477 -3.06 0.72 -23.86
CA LEU A 477 -2.88 -0.52 -23.10
C LEU A 477 -1.50 -1.14 -23.37
N ASP A 478 -1.08 -1.15 -24.64
CA ASP A 478 0.26 -1.65 -25.02
C ASP A 478 1.36 -0.74 -24.44
N GLN A 479 1.12 0.58 -24.40
CA GLN A 479 1.99 1.53 -23.69
C GLN A 479 2.07 1.18 -22.20
N ALA A 480 0.93 0.91 -21.55
CA ALA A 480 0.89 0.57 -20.13
C ALA A 480 1.63 -0.74 -19.83
N ASP A 481 1.45 -1.77 -20.65
CA ASP A 481 2.19 -3.03 -20.54
C ASP A 481 3.69 -2.84 -20.79
N PHE A 482 4.07 -2.04 -21.80
CA PHE A 482 5.46 -1.70 -22.10
C PHE A 482 6.12 -0.96 -20.94
N CYS A 483 5.41 0.00 -20.34
CA CYS A 483 5.85 0.71 -19.14
C CYS A 483 6.20 -0.28 -18.01
N ALA A 484 5.31 -1.23 -17.74
CA ALA A 484 5.49 -2.22 -16.68
C ALA A 484 6.60 -3.24 -16.99
N ALA A 485 6.69 -3.70 -18.24
CA ALA A 485 7.58 -4.79 -18.64
C ALA A 485 9.00 -4.35 -18.99
N ARG A 486 9.20 -3.10 -19.43
CA ARG A 486 10.48 -2.62 -19.96
C ARG A 486 10.96 -1.29 -19.38
N LEU A 487 10.10 -0.26 -19.37
CA LEU A 487 10.52 1.08 -18.93
C LEU A 487 10.86 1.12 -17.43
N LEU A 488 9.99 0.57 -16.58
CA LEU A 488 10.24 0.49 -15.14
C LEU A 488 11.52 -0.29 -14.79
N PRO A 489 11.75 -1.51 -15.33
CA PRO A 489 13.03 -2.21 -15.14
C PRO A 489 14.26 -1.41 -15.61
N CYS A 490 14.13 -0.63 -16.70
CA CYS A 490 15.21 0.23 -17.17
C CYS A 490 15.51 1.36 -16.16
N MET A 491 14.46 2.00 -15.62
CA MET A 491 14.60 3.01 -14.57
C MET A 491 15.26 2.45 -13.30
N ASP A 492 14.89 1.22 -12.89
CA ASP A 492 15.49 0.55 -11.73
C ASP A 492 16.98 0.25 -11.95
N ALA A 493 17.37 -0.20 -13.15
CA ALA A 493 18.77 -0.45 -13.48
C ALA A 493 19.62 0.84 -13.47
N VAL A 494 19.07 1.93 -13.98
CA VAL A 494 19.71 3.25 -13.95
C VAL A 494 19.88 3.74 -12.51
N ARG A 495 18.83 3.57 -11.70
CA ARG A 495 18.85 3.92 -10.28
C ARG A 495 19.95 3.17 -9.53
N GLU A 496 20.08 1.86 -9.73
CA GLU A 496 21.08 1.04 -9.02
C GLU A 496 22.50 1.61 -9.17
N VAL A 497 22.87 2.03 -10.39
CA VAL A 497 24.18 2.62 -10.67
C VAL A 497 24.30 4.04 -10.11
N ALA A 498 23.25 4.86 -10.25
CA ALA A 498 23.24 6.22 -9.71
C ALA A 498 23.35 6.25 -8.18
N ASP A 499 22.63 5.37 -7.48
CA ASP A 499 22.69 5.24 -6.02
C ASP A 499 24.08 4.76 -5.57
N LYS A 500 24.77 3.94 -6.37
CA LYS A 500 26.16 3.54 -6.12
C LYS A 500 27.14 4.72 -6.30
N LEU A 501 26.89 5.60 -7.26
CA LEU A 501 27.70 6.80 -7.50
C LEU A 501 27.51 7.84 -6.38
N GLU A 502 26.31 7.98 -5.81
CA GLU A 502 26.05 8.84 -4.64
C GLU A 502 27.01 8.52 -3.48
N LEU A 503 27.34 7.24 -3.29
CA LEU A 503 28.24 6.77 -2.23
C LEU A 503 29.74 6.94 -2.54
N GLN A 504 30.08 7.33 -3.77
CA GLN A 504 31.47 7.52 -4.22
C GLN A 504 31.81 8.99 -4.45
N VAL A 505 30.85 9.78 -4.93
CA VAL A 505 31.02 11.20 -5.20
C VAL A 505 31.05 11.98 -3.89
N ASP A 506 31.96 12.95 -3.79
CA ASP A 506 32.04 13.79 -2.60
C ASP A 506 30.73 14.55 -2.36
N ARG A 507 30.26 14.59 -1.11
CA ARG A 507 29.00 15.23 -0.72
C ARG A 507 28.92 16.69 -1.17
N SER A 508 30.03 17.43 -1.24
CA SER A 508 30.03 18.84 -1.69
C SER A 508 29.72 19.02 -3.17
N ARG A 509 29.88 17.96 -3.98
CA ARG A 509 29.53 17.94 -5.41
C ARG A 509 28.12 17.42 -5.65
N TRP A 510 27.63 16.52 -4.81
CA TRP A 510 26.30 15.92 -4.98
C TRP A 510 25.18 16.92 -4.67
N GLN A 511 24.46 17.39 -5.70
CA GLN A 511 23.47 18.46 -5.52
C GLN A 511 22.17 18.01 -4.85
N LEU A 512 21.77 16.74 -5.01
CA LEU A 512 20.51 16.23 -4.49
C LEU A 512 20.60 16.01 -2.97
N PRO A 513 19.61 16.45 -2.19
CA PRO A 513 19.48 16.00 -0.81
C PRO A 513 19.47 14.47 -0.71
N THR A 514 20.33 13.96 0.16
CA THR A 514 20.46 12.53 0.45
C THR A 514 19.30 12.05 1.31
N TYR A 515 19.06 10.75 1.35
CA TYR A 515 18.06 10.20 2.26
C TYR A 515 18.40 10.47 3.74
N SER A 516 19.68 10.48 4.11
CA SER A 516 20.12 10.81 5.47
C SER A 516 19.61 12.18 5.92
N GLU A 517 19.71 13.18 5.03
CA GLU A 517 19.27 14.54 5.30
C GLU A 517 17.74 14.62 5.36
N MET A 518 17.05 14.01 4.40
CA MET A 518 15.59 14.09 4.33
C MET A 518 14.85 13.31 5.43
N LEU A 519 15.44 12.23 5.94
CA LEU A 519 14.79 11.30 6.88
C LEU A 519 15.25 11.45 8.33
N PHE A 520 16.25 12.29 8.62
CA PHE A 520 16.78 12.44 9.98
C PHE A 520 17.10 13.89 10.38
N GLU A 521 17.00 14.86 9.47
CA GLU A 521 17.13 16.28 9.81
C GLU A 521 15.74 16.93 10.00
N HIS A 522 15.67 17.82 11.00
CA HIS A 522 14.44 18.51 11.41
C HIS A 522 14.51 20.01 11.21
#